data_AF-A0A8H6LGD2-F1
#
_entry.id   AF-A0A8H6LGD2-F1
#
_cell.length_a   1.000
_cell.length_b   1.000
_cell.length_c   1.000
_cell.angle_alpha   90.00
_cell.angle_beta   90.00
_cell.angle_gamma   90.00
#
_symmetry.space_group_name_H-M   'P 1'
#
loop_
_entity.id
_entity.type
_entity.pdbx_description
1 polymer ?
#
loop_
_entity_poly.entity_id
_entity_poly.type
_entity_poly.pdbx_seq_one_letter_code
_entity_poly.pdbx_strand_id
1 'polypeptide(L)'
;MADKYLAEIKSRRTCYSIEAKSPISDARIIEIAQEVVKHTPSSFNCQSTRLVVLLKEEHVKFWDMATECFEATMKSGIFAEYEKKLLQRRAGYGTVSHWPMLTYSKRVLMK
;
A
#
# COMPACT_ATOMS: atom_id res chain seq x y z
N MET A 1 -25.81 -10.93 -12.16
CA MET A 1 -25.13 -10.43 -10.94
C MET A 1 -23.70 -10.95 -10.84
N ALA A 2 -23.49 -12.28 -10.88
CA ALA A 2 -22.15 -12.87 -10.88
C ALA A 2 -21.29 -12.44 -12.08
N ASP A 3 -21.89 -12.36 -13.28
CA ASP A 3 -21.16 -12.01 -14.50
C ASP A 3 -20.59 -10.59 -14.46
N LYS A 4 -21.35 -9.65 -13.89
CA LYS A 4 -20.88 -8.27 -13.69
C LYS A 4 -19.68 -8.22 -12.75
N TYR A 5 -19.77 -8.89 -11.60
CA TYR A 5 -18.66 -8.95 -10.65
C TYR A 5 -17.39 -9.57 -11.25
N LEU A 6 -17.53 -10.67 -12.00
CA LEU A 6 -16.41 -11.32 -12.68
C LEU A 6 -15.81 -10.44 -13.79
N ALA A 7 -16.62 -9.65 -14.50
CA ALA A 7 -16.14 -8.70 -15.49
C ALA A 7 -15.28 -7.60 -14.85
N GLU A 8 -15.72 -7.03 -13.72
CA GLU A 8 -14.96 -6.02 -12.97
C GLU A 8 -13.61 -6.56 -12.50
N ILE A 9 -13.57 -7.79 -11.95
CA ILE A 9 -12.31 -8.42 -11.53
C ILE A 9 -11.34 -8.59 -12.71
N LYS A 10 -11.85 -9.03 -13.87
CA LYS A 10 -11.04 -9.19 -15.08
C LYS A 10 -10.49 -7.85 -15.60
N SER A 11 -11.24 -6.76 -15.41
CA SER A 11 -10.82 -5.43 -15.84
C SER A 11 -9.67 -4.85 -15.01
N ARG A 12 -9.48 -5.30 -13.75
CA ARG A 12 -8.46 -4.77 -12.85
C ARG A 12 -7.05 -5.10 -13.36
N ARG A 13 -6.26 -4.07 -13.62
CA ARG A 13 -4.85 -4.15 -14.04
C ARG A 13 -3.93 -3.48 -13.04
N THR A 14 -2.66 -3.84 -13.10
CA THR A 14 -1.60 -3.12 -12.38
C THR A 14 -1.15 -1.95 -13.23
N CYS A 15 -1.30 -0.73 -12.72
CA CYS A 15 -0.94 0.51 -13.41
C CYS A 15 0.26 1.16 -12.70
N TYR A 16 1.35 1.38 -13.44
CA TYR A 16 2.56 2.06 -12.91
C TYR A 16 2.66 3.52 -13.35
N SER A 17 1.93 3.91 -14.39
CA SER A 17 1.77 5.32 -14.76
C SER A 17 0.62 5.89 -13.94
N ILE A 18 0.97 6.61 -12.87
CA ILE A 18 0.05 7.23 -11.93
C ILE A 18 0.40 8.70 -11.80
N GLU A 19 -0.63 9.54 -11.62
CA GLU A 19 -0.48 10.98 -11.46
C GLU A 19 -0.80 11.40 -10.03
N ALA A 20 -0.26 12.54 -9.60
CA ALA A 20 -0.54 13.15 -8.30
C ALA A 20 -1.91 13.84 -8.24
N LYS A 21 -2.91 13.26 -8.92
CA LYS A 21 -4.30 13.74 -8.98
C LYS A 21 -5.25 12.59 -8.74
N SER A 22 -6.29 12.86 -7.96
CA SER A 22 -7.37 11.92 -7.71
C SER A 22 -8.66 12.41 -8.36
N PRO A 23 -9.42 11.54 -9.05
CA PRO A 23 -10.75 11.88 -9.56
C PRO A 23 -11.81 11.91 -8.44
N ILE A 24 -11.48 11.46 -7.23
CA ILE A 24 -12.38 11.36 -6.07
C ILE A 24 -11.78 12.09 -4.87
N SER A 25 -12.64 12.46 -3.92
CA SER A 25 -12.22 13.13 -2.68
C SER A 25 -11.44 12.21 -1.74
N ASP A 26 -10.63 12.81 -0.87
CA ASP A 26 -9.87 12.08 0.16
C ASP A 26 -10.79 11.26 1.07
N ALA A 27 -11.95 11.83 1.44
CA ALA A 27 -12.96 11.15 2.24
C ALA A 27 -13.48 9.89 1.54
N ARG A 28 -13.71 9.95 0.22
CA ARG A 28 -14.17 8.79 -0.55
C ARG A 28 -13.09 7.71 -0.63
N ILE A 29 -11.81 8.08 -0.73
CA ILE A 29 -10.70 7.11 -0.70
C ILE A 29 -10.68 6.37 0.65
N ILE A 30 -10.82 7.10 1.75
CA ILE A 30 -10.82 6.54 3.10
C ILE A 30 -12.01 5.59 3.29
N GLU A 31 -13.20 6.00 2.86
CA GLU A 31 -14.42 5.18 2.91
C GLU A 31 -14.24 3.86 2.13
N ILE A 32 -13.70 3.92 0.90
CA ILE A 32 -13.42 2.73 0.09
C ILE A 32 -12.46 1.80 0.84
N ALA A 33 -11.39 2.33 1.43
CA ALA A 33 -10.44 1.51 2.19
C ALA A 33 -11.10 0.83 3.41
N GLN A 34 -11.98 1.54 4.12
CA GLN A 34 -12.72 1.01 5.26
C GLN A 34 -13.68 -0.13 4.84
N GLU A 35 -14.46 0.09 3.79
CA GLU A 35 -15.40 -0.90 3.26
C GLU A 35 -14.66 -2.17 2.78
N VAL A 36 -13.53 -2.01 2.10
CA VAL A 36 -12.71 -3.15 1.65
C VAL A 36 -12.22 -3.98 2.82
N VAL A 37 -11.66 -3.37 3.87
CA VAL A 37 -11.15 -4.12 5.04
C VAL A 37 -12.28 -4.82 5.78
N LYS A 38 -13.42 -4.13 5.95
CA LYS A 38 -14.57 -4.65 6.69
C LYS A 38 -15.22 -5.86 6.02
N HIS A 39 -15.28 -5.85 4.69
CA HIS A 39 -15.97 -6.89 3.92
C HIS A 39 -15.03 -7.98 3.37
N THR A 40 -13.71 -7.82 3.54
CA THR A 40 -12.76 -8.89 3.20
C THR A 40 -12.82 -9.99 4.27
N PRO A 41 -13.15 -11.24 3.91
CA PRO A 41 -13.19 -12.32 4.89
C PRO A 41 -11.80 -12.58 5.48
N SER A 42 -11.76 -12.92 6.76
CA SER A 42 -10.54 -13.31 7.46
C SER A 42 -10.77 -14.63 8.22
N SER A 43 -9.72 -15.44 8.35
CA SER A 43 -9.79 -16.69 9.10
C SER A 43 -10.31 -16.44 10.51
N PHE A 44 -11.36 -17.18 10.91
CA PHE A 44 -12.03 -17.00 12.20
C PHE A 44 -12.55 -15.58 12.47
N ASN A 45 -12.75 -14.76 11.42
CA ASN A 45 -13.11 -13.35 11.54
C ASN A 45 -12.15 -12.56 12.45
N CYS A 46 -10.87 -12.94 12.49
CA CYS A 46 -9.88 -12.31 13.38
C CYS A 46 -9.53 -10.87 12.97
N GLN A 47 -9.87 -10.48 11.73
CA GLN A 47 -9.68 -9.14 11.18
C GLN A 47 -8.27 -8.61 11.48
N SER A 48 -7.25 -9.43 11.19
CA SER A 48 -5.85 -9.09 11.50
C SER A 48 -5.27 -8.01 10.59
N THR A 49 -5.85 -7.79 9.42
CA THR A 49 -5.40 -6.75 8.48
C THR A 49 -5.53 -5.36 9.10
N ARG A 50 -4.46 -4.57 9.01
CA ARG A 50 -4.46 -3.13 9.30
C ARG A 50 -4.03 -2.40 8.05
N LEU A 51 -4.65 -1.25 7.80
CA LEU A 51 -4.29 -0.36 6.69
C LEU A 51 -3.88 1.00 7.24
N VAL A 52 -2.89 1.60 6.60
CA VAL A 52 -2.54 3.01 6.75
C VAL A 52 -2.66 3.66 5.38
N VAL A 53 -3.48 4.71 5.31
CA VAL A 53 -3.71 5.49 4.10
C VAL A 53 -2.92 6.79 4.20
N LEU A 54 -1.97 6.97 3.29
CA LEU A 54 -1.13 8.17 3.19
C LEU A 54 -1.52 8.91 1.91
N LEU A 55 -1.86 10.18 2.02
CA LEU A 55 -2.30 11.02 0.90
C LEU A 55 -1.43 12.27 0.81
N LYS A 56 -1.27 12.82 -0.40
CA LYS A 56 -0.60 14.12 -0.65
C LYS A 56 0.81 14.18 -0.03
N GLU A 57 1.04 15.11 0.89
CA GLU A 57 2.35 15.34 1.51
C GLU A 57 2.86 14.11 2.27
N GLU A 58 1.99 13.39 2.98
CA GLU A 58 2.37 12.20 3.74
C GLU A 58 2.80 11.04 2.82
N HIS A 59 2.18 10.95 1.64
CA HIS A 59 2.59 10.00 0.61
C HIS A 59 3.99 10.33 0.08
N VAL A 60 4.24 11.60 -0.20
CA VAL A 60 5.55 12.07 -0.70
C VAL A 60 6.65 11.80 0.34
N LYS A 61 6.42 12.20 1.60
CA LYS A 61 7.36 11.95 2.70
C LYS A 61 7.69 10.46 2.86
N PHE A 62 6.69 9.59 2.73
CA PHE A 62 6.90 8.15 2.81
C PHE A 62 7.85 7.61 1.72
N TRP A 63 7.66 8.05 0.47
CA TRP A 63 8.53 7.62 -0.63
C TRP A 63 9.91 8.27 -0.60
N ASP A 64 10.03 9.47 -0.05
CA ASP A 64 11.33 10.11 0.21
C ASP A 64 12.13 9.30 1.25
N MET A 65 11.52 8.95 2.40
CA MET A 65 12.13 8.06 3.39
C MET A 65 12.50 6.68 2.81
N ALA A 66 11.63 6.12 1.96
CA ALA A 66 11.93 4.86 1.29
C ALA A 66 13.15 4.99 0.37
N THR A 67 13.29 6.10 -0.35
CA THR A 67 14.44 6.34 -1.24
C THR A 67 15.74 6.42 -0.45
N GLU A 68 15.76 7.16 0.66
CA GLU A 68 16.91 7.27 1.56
C GLU A 68 17.34 5.90 2.12
N CYS A 69 16.37 5.08 2.55
CA CYS A 69 16.65 3.74 3.08
C CYS A 69 17.25 2.79 2.02
N PHE A 70 16.79 2.91 0.77
CA PHE A 70 17.32 2.11 -0.34
C PHE A 70 18.73 2.56 -0.73
N GLU A 71 18.99 3.87 -0.75
CA GLU A 71 20.32 4.42 -1.01
C GLU A 71 21.35 3.96 0.04
N ALA A 72 20.97 3.96 1.32
CA ALA A 72 21.84 3.51 2.41
C ALA A 72 22.16 2.00 2.37
N THR A 73 21.28 1.18 1.77
CA THR A 73 21.41 -0.29 1.80
C THR A 73 22.01 -0.86 0.50
N MET A 74 21.81 -0.17 -0.63
CA MET A 74 22.19 -0.70 -1.95
C MET A 74 23.55 -0.20 -2.44
N LYS A 75 24.21 -1.02 -3.26
CA LYS A 75 25.42 -0.59 -3.99
C LYS A 75 25.04 0.38 -5.11
N SER A 76 25.80 1.46 -5.26
CA SER A 76 25.50 2.61 -6.13
C SER A 76 25.16 2.25 -7.58
N GLY A 77 25.81 1.24 -8.17
CA GLY A 77 25.56 0.83 -9.56
C GLY A 77 24.17 0.24 -9.83
N ILE A 78 23.50 -0.30 -8.81
CA ILE A 78 22.16 -0.91 -8.94
C ILE A 78 21.07 0.12 -8.61
N PHE A 79 21.37 1.09 -7.75
CA PHE A 79 20.42 2.05 -7.22
C PHE A 79 19.72 2.86 -8.32
N ALA A 80 20.43 3.28 -9.37
CA ALA A 80 19.86 4.09 -10.46
C ALA A 80 18.66 3.44 -11.17
N GLU A 81 18.58 2.10 -11.22
CA GLU A 81 17.42 1.40 -11.78
C GLU A 81 16.23 1.37 -10.81
N TYR A 82 16.50 1.28 -9.50
CA TYR A 82 15.48 1.25 -8.46
C TYR A 82 14.94 2.63 -8.16
N GLU A 83 15.78 3.66 -8.21
CA GLU A 83 15.40 5.06 -8.06
C GLU A 83 14.28 5.43 -9.05
N LYS A 84 14.41 5.07 -10.33
CA LYS A 84 13.35 5.27 -11.33
C LYS A 84 12.02 4.66 -10.91
N LYS A 85 12.04 3.44 -10.34
CA LYS A 85 10.84 2.75 -9.86
C LYS A 85 10.25 3.42 -8.61
N LEU A 86 11.10 3.98 -7.73
CA LEU A 86 10.66 4.70 -6.54
C LEU A 86 10.04 6.06 -6.91
N LEU A 87 10.66 6.79 -7.81
CA LEU A 87 10.14 8.05 -8.35
C LEU A 87 8.78 7.86 -9.04
N GLN A 88 8.59 6.77 -9.78
CA GLN A 88 7.28 6.43 -10.35
C GLN A 88 6.19 6.23 -9.27
N ARG A 89 6.53 5.66 -8.12
CA ARG A 89 5.58 5.47 -7.01
C ARG A 89 5.29 6.77 -6.27
N ARG A 90 6.34 7.58 -6.08
CA ARG A 90 6.26 8.94 -5.49
C ARG A 90 5.41 9.90 -6.32
N ALA A 91 5.34 9.71 -7.63
CA ALA A 91 4.52 10.52 -8.53
C ALA A 91 3.01 10.29 -8.38
N GLY A 92 2.59 9.31 -7.56
CA GLY A 92 1.20 9.03 -7.29
C GLY A 92 0.52 10.06 -6.35
N TYR A 93 -0.79 9.90 -6.20
CA TYR A 93 -1.57 10.71 -5.26
C TYR A 93 -1.46 10.25 -3.80
N GLY A 94 -1.31 8.94 -3.60
CA GLY A 94 -1.40 8.31 -2.29
C GLY A 94 -0.87 6.88 -2.27
N THR A 95 -0.67 6.36 -1.07
CA THR A 95 -0.26 4.98 -0.83
C THR A 95 -1.06 4.36 0.29
N VAL A 96 -1.51 3.13 0.07
CA VAL A 96 -2.15 2.31 1.09
C VAL A 96 -1.13 1.24 1.50
N SER A 97 -0.61 1.36 2.72
CA SER A 97 0.25 0.35 3.31
C SER A 97 -0.60 -0.62 4.13
N HIS A 98 -0.31 -1.92 4.01
CA HIS A 98 -1.04 -2.96 4.72
C HIS A 98 -0.08 -3.84 5.52
N TRP A 99 -0.48 -4.22 6.73
CA TRP A 99 0.24 -5.21 7.52
C TRP A 99 -0.72 -6.10 8.32
N PRO A 100 -0.36 -7.37 8.57
CA PRO A 100 -1.07 -8.20 9.52
C PRO A 100 -0.71 -7.78 10.95
N MET A 101 -1.69 -7.78 11.85
CA MET A 101 -1.42 -7.72 13.29
C MET A 101 -0.67 -8.98 13.70
N LEU A 102 0.63 -8.85 13.93
CA LEU A 102 1.43 -9.90 14.54
C LEU A 102 1.26 -9.82 16.05
N THR A 103 0.50 -10.75 16.64
CA THR A 103 0.56 -10.96 18.09
C THR A 103 1.93 -11.51 18.43
N TYR A 104 2.86 -10.63 18.81
CA TYR A 104 4.15 -11.00 19.35
C TYR A 104 3.94 -11.47 20.79
N SER A 105 3.54 -12.73 20.99
CA SER A 105 3.68 -13.38 22.30
C SER A 105 5.17 -13.58 22.54
N LYS A 106 5.85 -12.61 23.17
CA LYS A 106 7.15 -12.86 23.83
C LYS A 106 6.92 -13.89 24.96
N ARG A 107 6.81 -15.16 24.61
CA ARG A 107 7.30 -16.25 25.46
C ARG A 107 8.68 -16.58 24.95
N VAL A 108 9.62 -15.68 25.24
CA VAL A 108 11.05 -16.01 25.22
C VAL A 108 11.24 -16.99 26.39
N LEU A 109 10.95 -18.26 26.14
CA LEU A 109 11.56 -19.37 26.85
C LEU A 109 12.98 -19.47 26.29
N MET A 110 13.87 -18.65 26.82
CA MET A 110 15.30 -18.92 26.79
C MET A 110 15.69 -19.29 28.21
N LYS A 111 15.90 -20.59 28.43
CA LYS A 111 16.84 -21.08 29.43
C LYS A 111 18.25 -20.84 28.91
#